data_AF-A0A1G8R834-F1
#
_entry.id   AF-A0A1G8R834-F1
#
_cell.length_a   1.000
_cell.length_b   1.000
_cell.length_c   1.000
_cell.angle_alpha   90.00
_cell.angle_beta   90.00
_cell.angle_gamma   90.00
#
_symmetry.space_group_name_H-M   'P 1'
#
loop_
_entity.id
_entity.type
_entity.pdbx_description
1 polymer ?
#
loop_
_entity_poly.entity_id
_entity_poly.type
_entity_poly.pdbx_seq_one_letter_code
_entity_poly.pdbx_strand_id
1 'polypeptide(L)' 'MKKMLLGTLTIVVLAGCGQPEASWVHDTKDNQGFMADRDRCNVAIDDSQADFKARFSACMKRAGWRLEAH' A
#
# COMPACT_ATOMS: atom_id res chain seq x y z
N MET A 1 29.52 -27.72 -39.15
CA MET A 1 30.20 -26.76 -38.24
C MET A 1 29.23 -25.59 -38.09
N LYS A 2 28.79 -25.09 -36.93
CA LYS A 2 29.39 -25.01 -35.60
C LYS A 2 28.24 -24.83 -34.59
N LYS A 3 28.26 -25.65 -33.54
CA LYS A 3 27.46 -25.53 -32.32
C LYS A 3 27.92 -24.30 -31.54
N MET A 4 27.00 -23.59 -30.86
CA MET A 4 27.21 -22.89 -29.57
C MET A 4 25.87 -22.27 -29.16
N LEU A 5 25.12 -22.84 -28.21
CA LEU A 5 25.27 -22.68 -26.75
C LEU A 5 25.19 -21.22 -26.31
N LEU A 6 24.04 -20.80 -25.78
CA LEU A 6 23.83 -19.77 -24.76
C LEU A 6 22.31 -19.77 -24.51
N GLY A 7 21.79 -20.52 -23.54
CA GLY A 7 21.98 -20.17 -22.13
C GLY A 7 21.00 -19.08 -21.73
N THR A 8 19.70 -19.25 -22.00
CA THR A 8 18.68 -18.29 -21.56
C THR A 8 18.29 -18.65 -20.13
N LEU A 9 18.98 -17.98 -19.22
CA LEU A 9 18.67 -17.85 -17.82
C LEU A 9 17.15 -17.66 -17.64
N THR A 10 16.50 -18.62 -16.97
CA THR A 10 15.11 -18.55 -16.57
C THR A 10 14.93 -17.30 -15.69
N ILE A 11 14.42 -16.21 -16.28
CA ILE A 11 13.96 -15.05 -15.52
C ILE A 11 12.76 -15.56 -14.72
N VAL A 12 12.99 -15.81 -13.44
CA VAL A 12 11.92 -15.92 -12.46
C VAL A 12 11.30 -14.54 -12.37
N VAL A 13 10.34 -14.27 -13.27
CA VAL A 13 9.39 -13.17 -13.14
C VAL A 13 8.55 -13.56 -11.93
N LEU A 14 9.02 -13.18 -10.75
CA LEU A 14 8.17 -12.98 -9.59
C LEU A 14 7.20 -11.87 -9.98
N ALA A 15 6.12 -12.27 -10.64
CA ALA A 15 4.90 -11.53 -10.74
C ALA A 15 4.36 -11.37 -9.30
N GLY A 16 5.01 -10.49 -8.52
CA GLY A 16 4.33 -9.81 -7.43
C GLY A 16 3.20 -9.06 -8.11
N CYS A 17 1.97 -9.53 -7.86
CA CYS A 17 0.76 -8.93 -8.39
C CYS A 17 0.79 -7.43 -8.11
N GLY A 18 1.14 -6.64 -9.13
CA GLY A 18 1.31 -5.20 -9.08
C GLY A 18 -0.02 -4.52 -8.84
N GLN A 19 -0.47 -4.53 -7.58
CA GLN A 19 -1.46 -3.55 -7.17
C GLN A 19 -0.76 -2.20 -7.19
N PRO A 20 -1.40 -1.18 -7.81
CA PRO A 20 -0.86 0.18 -7.80
C PRO A 20 -0.58 0.59 -6.35
N GLU A 21 0.59 1.18 -6.12
CA GLU A 21 1.01 1.60 -4.79
C GLU A 21 0.10 2.77 -4.38
N ALA A 22 -0.93 2.45 -3.59
CA ALA A 22 -1.82 3.48 -3.08
C ALA A 22 -1.14 4.17 -1.88
N SER A 23 -0.94 5.49 -1.99
CA SER A 23 -0.33 6.30 -0.94
C SER A 23 -1.36 7.23 -0.29
N TRP A 24 -1.20 7.51 1.00
CA TRP A 24 -2.02 8.47 1.71
C TRP A 24 -1.37 9.85 1.63
N VAL A 25 -2.10 10.82 1.09
CA VAL A 25 -1.63 12.21 0.93
C VAL A 25 -2.46 13.17 1.78
N HIS A 26 -1.83 14.25 2.22
CA HIS A 26 -2.47 15.35 2.95
C HIS A 26 -1.75 16.67 2.61
N ASP A 27 -2.51 17.75 2.46
CA ASP A 27 -1.97 19.04 1.97
C ASP A 27 -1.02 19.75 2.95
N THR A 28 -1.03 19.35 4.23
CA THR A 28 -0.41 20.11 5.33
C THR A 28 0.22 19.23 6.39
N LYS A 29 -0.01 17.92 6.37
CA LYS A 29 0.54 16.96 7.34
C LYS A 29 1.59 16.12 6.65
N ASP A 30 2.67 15.84 7.37
CA ASP A 30 3.77 15.00 6.93
C ASP A 30 3.61 13.56 7.43
N ASN A 31 4.68 12.77 7.29
CA ASN A 31 4.71 11.38 7.75
C ASN A 31 4.50 11.23 9.26
N GLN A 32 4.90 12.20 10.09
CA GLN A 32 4.64 12.14 11.53
C GLN A 32 3.16 12.33 11.82
N GLY A 33 2.52 13.28 11.14
CA GLY A 33 1.06 13.44 11.17
C GLY A 33 0.32 12.19 10.70
N PHE A 34 0.82 11.53 9.66
CA PHE A 34 0.25 10.27 9.17
C PHE A 34 0.27 9.18 10.24
N MET A 35 1.43 8.96 10.88
CA MET A 35 1.58 7.92 11.90
C MET A 35 0.65 8.16 13.09
N ALA A 36 0.52 9.42 13.54
CA ALA A 36 -0.36 9.76 14.65
C ALA A 36 -1.85 9.51 14.34
N ASP A 37 -2.33 9.90 13.16
CA ASP A 37 -3.71 9.67 12.75
C ASP A 37 -3.98 8.19 12.44
N ARG A 38 -3.01 7.49 11.84
CA ARG A 38 -3.07 6.04 11.60
C ARG A 38 -3.24 5.28 12.90
N ASP A 39 -2.40 5.56 13.89
CA ASP A 39 -2.43 4.86 15.18
C ASP A 39 -3.73 5.15 15.92
N ARG A 40 -4.23 6.40 15.87
CA ARG A 40 -5.55 6.75 16.39
C ARG A 40 -6.67 5.96 15.71
N CYS A 41 -6.64 5.86 14.39
CA CYS A 41 -7.64 5.11 13.63
C CYS A 41 -7.57 3.61 13.93
N ASN A 42 -6.38 3.03 14.08
CA ASN A 42 -6.19 1.63 14.44
C ASN A 42 -6.70 1.32 15.86
N VAL A 43 -6.47 2.21 16.84
CA VAL A 43 -7.02 2.01 18.20
C VAL A 43 -8.56 2.07 18.20
N ALA A 44 -9.15 2.90 17.35
CA ALA A 44 -10.60 3.05 17.26
C ALA A 44 -11.31 1.92 16.48
N ILE A 45 -10.57 1.09 15.75
CA ILE A 45 -11.12 0.10 14.84
C ILE A 45 -10.44 -1.24 15.12
N ASP A 46 -11.22 -2.19 15.58
CA ASP A 46 -10.83 -3.58 15.72
C ASP A 46 -10.43 -4.18 14.35
N ASP A 47 -9.17 -4.61 14.24
CA ASP A 47 -8.54 -5.13 13.03
C ASP A 47 -8.98 -6.54 12.68
N SER A 48 -9.64 -7.24 13.59
CA SER A 48 -10.23 -8.55 13.36
C SER A 48 -11.56 -8.51 12.59
N GLN A 49 -12.15 -7.32 12.40
CA GLN A 49 -13.44 -7.17 11.73
C GLN A 49 -13.30 -7.20 10.21
N ALA A 50 -14.24 -7.88 9.54
CA ALA A 50 -14.24 -8.07 8.08
C ALA A 50 -14.28 -6.75 7.28
N ASP A 51 -14.73 -5.66 7.90
CA ASP A 51 -14.84 -4.32 7.31
C ASP A 51 -13.73 -3.34 7.75
N PHE A 52 -12.68 -3.85 8.40
CA PHE A 52 -11.56 -3.03 8.91
C PHE A 52 -11.04 -2.03 7.87
N LYS A 53 -10.73 -2.48 6.65
CA LYS A 53 -10.18 -1.61 5.59
C LYS A 53 -11.11 -0.45 5.25
N ALA A 54 -12.42 -0.71 5.18
CA ALA A 54 -13.42 0.31 4.87
C ALA A 54 -13.53 1.33 6.01
N ARG A 55 -13.57 0.85 7.26
CA ARG A 55 -13.62 1.69 8.46
C ARG A 55 -12.35 2.52 8.62
N PHE A 56 -11.19 1.92 8.38
CA PHE A 56 -9.90 2.59 8.44
C PHE A 56 -9.82 3.69 7.39
N SER A 57 -10.19 3.38 6.14
CA SER A 57 -10.25 4.37 5.06
C SER A 57 -11.19 5.53 5.40
N ALA A 58 -12.37 5.24 5.97
CA ALA A 58 -13.30 6.28 6.40
C ALA A 58 -12.73 7.15 7.53
N CYS A 59 -12.01 6.55 8.49
CA CYS A 59 -11.36 7.28 9.56
C CYS A 59 -10.27 8.23 9.04
N MET A 60 -9.39 7.73 8.18
CA MET A 60 -8.31 8.52 7.57
C MET A 60 -8.88 9.67 6.72
N LYS A 61 -9.94 9.43 5.94
CA LYS A 61 -10.65 10.48 5.20
C LYS A 61 -11.22 11.57 6.10
N ARG A 62 -11.81 11.21 7.24
CA ARG A 62 -12.27 12.21 8.25
C ARG A 62 -11.11 13.01 8.86
N ALA A 63 -9.93 12.42 8.97
CA ALA A 63 -8.73 13.09 9.45
C ALA A 63 -8.03 13.97 8.38
N GLY A 64 -8.59 14.05 7.17
CA GLY A 64 -8.13 14.90 6.08
C GLY A 64 -7.24 14.21 5.05
N TRP A 65 -7.00 12.90 5.19
CA TRP A 65 -6.15 12.13 4.29
C TRP A 65 -6.91 11.67 3.04
N ARG A 66 -6.25 11.71 1.88
CA ARG A 66 -6.77 11.18 0.62
C ARG A 66 -5.92 9.99 0.19
N LEU A 67 -6.56 8.96 -0.36
CA LEU A 67 -5.85 7.80 -0.91
C LEU A 67 -5.67 8.04 -2.41
N GLU A 68 -4.42 8.13 -2.87
CA GLU A 68 -4.06 8.30 -4.27
C GLU A 68 -3.39 7.02 -4.76
N ALA A 69 -3.80 6.54 -5.94
CA ALA A 69 -3.14 5.43 -6.61
C ALA A 69 -2.06 5.99 -7.55
N HIS A 70 -0.86 5.42 -7.49
CA HIS A 70 0.28 5.76 -8.35
C HIS A 70 0.69 4.58 -9.22
#